data_AF-A0A7W7MPG9-F1
#
_entry.id   AF-A0A7W7MPG9-F1
#
_cell.length_a   1.000
_cell.length_b   1.000
_cell.length_c   1.000
_cell.angle_alpha   90.00
_cell.angle_beta   90.00
_cell.angle_gamma   90.00
#
_symmetry.space_group_name_H-M   'P 1'
#
loop_
_entity.id
_entity.type
_entity.pdbx_description
1 polymer ?
#
loop_
_entity_poly.entity_id
_entity_poly.type
_entity_poly.pdbx_seq_one_letter_code
_entity_poly.pdbx_strand_id
1 'polypeptide(L)'
;MTAENESYGARADRMDPVELMRSRQYRRLLVAAAVIGLVVSFVSWVFLEVVNLTQEWVYVGLPEVLGFDQAPWWWPLPVLLVAGLVIAFAVTRLPGRGGHEPSNGLTTGTLTAPDELPGVAAAALATLGLGLVLGPESPLMALAGGVAVFLIRLSRGQVPDQATQVLGAAASFAALATVFGSPVIGAVIVLEAAGLAGATLTLILLPGLIAAGVGSLLFVGLGSLRGLSTDAFSMPPLHLPTYAVPTFVDLLWTIPLALAAAVVVFLVFRLARVTRRVVAVRPFLFFPAAALLVGALAILFAQLSGRGAGAVLFSGEEAMADVLEQQDSLTLGLFALLLGCKALAWAISMGAARGGPTFPAIFLGLVGGVMASHFLSVTQAPAIAVLVGAAVVSVLRLPLASIVLALLMTHGGPGEAPLIIVGVVVAYIATLALTRPTPRDDPETTRGGLVAE
;
A
#
# COMPACT_ATOMS: atom_id res chain seq x y z
N MET A 1 -9.27 -8.80 -50.27
CA MET A 1 -9.16 -7.75 -49.23
C MET A 1 -10.12 -6.64 -49.62
N THR A 2 -11.40 -6.89 -49.38
CA THR A 2 -12.53 -6.10 -49.88
C THR A 2 -12.99 -5.13 -48.80
N ALA A 3 -13.58 -4.02 -49.24
CA ALA A 3 -14.01 -2.82 -48.51
C ALA A 3 -14.84 -3.01 -47.21
N GLU A 4 -15.12 -4.24 -46.80
CA GLU A 4 -15.79 -4.58 -45.53
C GLU A 4 -14.90 -4.40 -44.29
N ASN A 5 -13.57 -4.58 -44.41
CA ASN A 5 -12.66 -4.40 -43.27
C ASN A 5 -12.38 -2.92 -42.93
N GLU A 6 -12.47 -2.01 -43.91
CA GLU A 6 -12.38 -0.56 -43.65
C GLU A 6 -13.66 -0.01 -42.97
N SER A 7 -14.81 -0.64 -43.24
CA SER A 7 -16.11 -0.33 -42.62
C SER A 7 -16.17 -0.69 -41.13
N TYR A 8 -15.42 -1.71 -40.68
CA TYR A 8 -15.38 -2.10 -39.27
C TYR A 8 -14.45 -1.18 -38.44
N GLY A 9 -13.29 -0.81 -39.00
CA GLY A 9 -12.35 0.13 -38.38
C GLY A 9 -12.91 1.56 -38.24
N ALA A 10 -13.69 2.02 -39.23
CA ALA A 10 -14.32 3.34 -39.21
C ALA A 10 -15.59 3.45 -38.33
N ARG A 11 -16.18 2.32 -37.90
CA ARG A 11 -17.34 2.31 -36.99
C ARG A 11 -16.97 2.33 -35.51
N ALA A 12 -15.77 1.86 -35.15
CA ALA A 12 -15.32 1.84 -33.77
C ALA A 12 -15.12 3.25 -33.18
N ASP A 13 -14.84 4.24 -34.04
CA ASP A 13 -14.60 5.64 -33.66
C ASP A 13 -15.89 6.50 -33.58
N ARG A 14 -17.07 5.89 -33.78
CA ARG A 14 -18.39 6.57 -33.77
C ARG A 14 -19.48 5.85 -32.98
N MET A 15 -19.14 4.94 -32.07
CA MET A 15 -20.16 4.41 -31.17
C MET A 15 -20.32 5.35 -29.97
N ASP A 16 -21.53 5.88 -29.80
CA ASP A 16 -21.95 6.60 -28.60
C ASP A 16 -21.64 5.70 -27.37
N PRO A 17 -20.89 6.16 -26.36
CA PRO A 17 -20.59 5.39 -25.15
C PRO A 17 -21.83 4.76 -24.51
N VAL A 18 -22.99 5.40 -24.66
CA VAL A 18 -24.27 4.91 -24.16
C VAL A 18 -24.77 3.69 -24.93
N GLU A 19 -24.53 3.63 -26.25
CA GLU A 19 -24.93 2.52 -27.10
C GLU A 19 -24.06 1.28 -26.85
N LEU A 20 -22.77 1.50 -26.62
CA LEU A 20 -21.82 0.47 -26.14
C LEU A 20 -22.27 -0.14 -24.80
N MET A 21 -22.69 0.69 -23.85
CA MET A 21 -23.18 0.24 -22.53
C MET A 21 -24.46 -0.59 -22.60
N ARG A 22 -25.32 -0.36 -23.59
CA ARG A 22 -26.57 -1.12 -23.80
C ARG A 22 -26.34 -2.47 -24.48
N SER A 23 -25.14 -2.72 -25.01
CA SER A 23 -24.82 -3.95 -25.73
C SER A 23 -24.89 -5.20 -24.84
N ARG A 24 -25.17 -6.36 -25.45
CA ARG A 24 -25.08 -7.67 -24.76
C ARG A 24 -23.65 -7.99 -24.34
N GLN A 25 -22.66 -7.51 -25.09
CA GLN A 25 -21.24 -7.72 -24.80
C GLN A 25 -20.82 -6.99 -23.53
N TYR A 26 -21.25 -5.74 -23.34
CA TYR A 26 -20.94 -4.97 -22.13
C TYR A 26 -21.58 -5.58 -20.87
N ARG A 27 -22.82 -6.08 -20.96
CA ARG A 27 -23.44 -6.82 -19.85
C ARG A 27 -22.67 -8.08 -19.46
N ARG A 28 -22.17 -8.85 -20.44
CA ARG A 28 -21.30 -10.00 -20.18
C ARG A 28 -19.99 -9.57 -19.51
N LEU A 29 -19.42 -8.44 -19.92
CA LEU A 29 -18.23 -7.86 -19.31
C LEU A 29 -18.47 -7.46 -17.84
N LEU A 30 -19.62 -6.88 -17.52
CA LEU A 30 -19.99 -6.54 -16.13
C LEU A 30 -20.11 -7.79 -15.25
N VAL A 31 -20.75 -8.85 -15.76
CA VAL A 31 -20.85 -10.13 -15.05
C VAL A 31 -19.46 -10.75 -14.85
N ALA A 32 -18.61 -10.73 -15.88
CA ALA A 32 -17.24 -11.22 -15.77
C ALA A 32 -16.43 -10.40 -14.74
N ALA A 33 -16.56 -9.08 -14.73
CA ALA A 33 -15.92 -8.21 -13.75
C ALA A 33 -16.41 -8.47 -12.33
N ALA A 34 -17.72 -8.72 -12.12
CA ALA A 34 -18.27 -9.12 -10.83
C ALA A 34 -17.67 -10.44 -10.33
N VAL A 35 -17.55 -11.45 -11.21
CA VAL A 35 -16.92 -12.74 -10.88
C VAL A 35 -15.45 -12.56 -10.53
N ILE A 36 -14.71 -11.76 -11.30
CA ILE A 36 -13.31 -11.46 -11.00
C ILE A 36 -13.19 -10.75 -9.65
N GLY A 37 -14.02 -9.73 -9.39
CA GLY A 37 -14.03 -9.02 -8.11
C GLY A 37 -14.27 -9.97 -6.93
N LEU A 38 -15.23 -10.87 -7.06
CA LEU A 38 -15.52 -11.89 -6.05
C LEU A 38 -14.31 -12.81 -5.79
N VAL A 39 -13.70 -13.36 -6.83
CA VAL A 39 -12.56 -14.29 -6.70
C VAL A 39 -11.31 -13.57 -6.19
N VAL A 40 -11.01 -12.38 -6.70
CA VAL A 40 -9.85 -11.59 -6.28
C VAL A 40 -9.98 -11.19 -4.82
N SER A 41 -11.14 -10.69 -4.38
CA SER A 41 -11.37 -10.36 -2.98
C SER A 41 -11.31 -11.59 -2.09
N PHE A 42 -11.82 -12.74 -2.53
CA PHE A 42 -11.69 -13.99 -1.77
C PHE A 42 -10.23 -14.43 -1.60
N VAL A 43 -9.44 -14.42 -2.68
CA VAL A 43 -8.01 -14.76 -2.63
C VAL A 43 -7.24 -13.78 -1.75
N SER A 44 -7.58 -12.48 -1.85
CA SER A 44 -6.98 -11.44 -1.03
C SER A 44 -7.30 -11.65 0.45
N TRP A 45 -8.56 -11.98 0.78
CA TRP A 45 -8.99 -12.33 2.13
C TRP A 45 -8.22 -13.53 2.67
N VAL A 46 -8.15 -14.64 1.93
CA VAL A 46 -7.41 -15.84 2.34
C VAL A 46 -5.94 -15.51 2.60
N PHE A 47 -5.32 -14.70 1.74
CA PHE A 47 -3.93 -14.30 1.91
C PHE A 47 -3.73 -13.48 3.19
N LEU A 48 -4.59 -12.50 3.46
CA LEU A 48 -4.51 -11.68 4.68
C LEU A 48 -4.78 -12.49 5.95
N GLU A 49 -5.75 -13.41 5.91
CA GLU A 49 -6.02 -14.35 7.01
C GLU A 49 -4.78 -15.20 7.32
N VAL A 50 -4.11 -15.74 6.29
CA VAL A 50 -2.88 -16.51 6.47
C VAL A 50 -1.76 -15.64 7.03
N VAL A 51 -1.65 -14.37 6.63
CA VAL A 51 -0.70 -13.42 7.23
C VAL A 51 -1.01 -13.23 8.72
N ASN A 52 -2.26 -12.93 9.08
CA ASN A 52 -2.68 -12.73 10.48
C ASN A 52 -2.41 -13.97 11.35
N LEU A 53 -2.85 -15.15 10.89
CA LEU A 53 -2.59 -16.41 11.58
C LEU A 53 -1.09 -16.69 11.73
N THR A 54 -0.27 -16.29 10.75
CA THR A 54 1.18 -16.42 10.85
C THR A 54 1.74 -15.48 11.91
N GLN A 55 1.28 -14.24 11.99
CA GLN A 55 1.72 -13.28 13.01
C GLN A 55 1.37 -13.77 14.41
N GLU A 56 0.11 -14.15 14.64
CA GLU A 56 -0.37 -14.67 15.92
C GLU A 56 0.37 -15.95 16.32
N TRP A 57 0.48 -16.91 15.39
CA TRP A 57 1.16 -18.16 15.70
C TRP A 57 2.66 -17.97 15.95
N VAL A 58 3.35 -17.12 15.20
CA VAL A 58 4.81 -16.92 15.35
C VAL A 58 5.15 -16.08 16.59
N TYR A 59 4.33 -15.09 16.94
CA TYR A 59 4.62 -14.16 18.04
C TYR A 59 3.90 -14.48 19.35
N VAL A 60 2.88 -15.34 19.34
CA VAL A 60 2.14 -15.76 20.54
C VAL A 60 2.24 -17.28 20.71
N GLY A 61 1.72 -18.05 19.75
CA GLY A 61 1.62 -19.51 19.89
C GLY A 61 2.95 -20.27 19.95
N LEU A 62 3.94 -19.89 19.14
CA LEU A 62 5.24 -20.56 19.07
C LEU A 62 6.07 -20.33 20.35
N PRO A 63 6.16 -19.11 20.92
CA PRO A 63 6.71 -18.91 22.27
C PRO A 63 6.05 -19.80 23.33
N GLU A 64 4.72 -19.87 23.36
CA GLU A 64 3.97 -20.68 24.33
C GLU A 64 4.31 -22.17 24.21
N VAL A 65 4.36 -22.71 22.98
CA VAL A 65 4.73 -24.11 22.72
C VAL A 65 6.16 -24.42 23.15
N LEU A 66 7.06 -23.43 23.07
CA LEU A 66 8.44 -23.57 23.56
C LEU A 66 8.56 -23.38 25.08
N GLY A 67 7.45 -23.13 25.78
CA GLY A 67 7.40 -23.01 27.24
C GLY A 67 7.69 -21.61 27.77
N PHE A 68 7.57 -20.57 26.93
CA PHE A 68 7.63 -19.18 27.38
C PHE A 68 6.23 -18.66 27.70
N ASP A 69 6.07 -17.95 28.83
CA ASP A 69 4.79 -17.33 29.20
C ASP A 69 4.39 -16.18 28.25
N GLN A 70 5.38 -15.56 27.62
CA GLN A 70 5.23 -14.51 26.61
C GLN A 70 6.46 -14.50 25.70
N ALA A 71 6.33 -13.94 24.50
CA ALA A 71 7.46 -13.79 23.57
C ALA A 71 8.66 -13.08 24.26
N PRO A 72 9.84 -13.72 24.34
CA PRO A 72 11.03 -13.09 24.90
C PRO A 72 11.41 -11.82 24.14
N TRP A 73 12.07 -10.87 24.83
CA TRP A 73 12.47 -9.59 24.20
C TRP A 73 13.36 -9.77 22.97
N TRP A 74 14.13 -10.86 22.86
CA TRP A 74 15.00 -11.16 21.72
C TRP A 74 14.29 -11.94 20.59
N TRP A 75 13.03 -12.34 20.78
CA TRP A 75 12.26 -13.17 19.86
C TRP A 75 12.16 -12.66 18.41
N PRO A 76 12.08 -11.33 18.14
CA PRO A 76 12.07 -10.84 16.77
C PRO A 76 13.31 -11.22 15.95
N LEU A 77 14.47 -11.45 16.58
CA LEU A 77 15.72 -11.72 15.86
C LEU A 77 15.70 -13.04 15.06
N PRO A 78 15.44 -14.22 15.67
CA PRO A 78 15.38 -15.47 14.91
C PRO A 78 14.23 -15.46 13.88
N VAL A 79 13.08 -14.86 14.21
CA VAL A 79 11.94 -14.76 13.30
C VAL A 79 12.29 -13.95 12.06
N LEU A 80 12.88 -12.76 12.23
CA LEU A 80 13.26 -11.90 11.12
C LEU A 80 14.47 -12.43 10.34
N LEU A 81 15.37 -13.19 10.98
CA LEU A 81 16.41 -13.93 10.26
C LEU A 81 15.80 -14.90 9.24
N VAL A 82 14.80 -15.68 9.67
CA VAL A 82 14.05 -16.59 8.79
C VAL A 82 13.36 -15.81 7.68
N ALA A 83 12.72 -14.68 8.01
CA ALA A 83 12.10 -13.80 7.02
C ALA A 83 13.09 -13.37 5.92
N GLY A 84 14.26 -12.86 6.31
CA GLY A 84 15.28 -12.43 5.36
C GLY A 84 15.82 -13.57 4.49
N LEU A 85 15.92 -14.80 5.02
CA LEU A 85 16.33 -15.97 4.25
C LEU A 85 15.27 -16.40 3.23
N VAL A 86 14.00 -16.44 3.63
CA VAL A 86 12.89 -16.79 2.73
C VAL A 86 12.75 -15.75 1.63
N ILE A 87 12.88 -14.45 1.96
CA ILE A 87 12.86 -13.38 0.96
C ILE A 87 14.07 -13.49 0.02
N ALA A 88 15.28 -13.71 0.54
CA ALA A 88 16.47 -13.92 -0.30
C ALA A 88 16.26 -15.07 -1.29
N PHE A 89 15.68 -16.18 -0.82
CA PHE A 89 15.34 -17.31 -1.67
C PHE A 89 14.28 -16.95 -2.72
N ALA A 90 13.18 -16.32 -2.34
CA ALA A 90 12.12 -15.93 -3.25
C ALA A 90 12.60 -14.94 -4.33
N VAL A 91 13.43 -13.97 -3.95
CA VAL A 91 13.97 -12.95 -4.88
C VAL A 91 14.99 -13.55 -5.84
N THR A 92 15.78 -14.54 -5.42
CA THR A 92 16.88 -15.08 -6.23
C THR A 92 16.53 -16.36 -6.99
N ARG A 93 15.57 -17.16 -6.52
CA ARG A 93 15.30 -18.51 -7.03
C ARG A 93 13.89 -18.71 -7.59
N LEU A 94 12.91 -17.91 -7.20
CA LEU A 94 11.53 -18.08 -7.66
C LEU A 94 11.22 -17.16 -8.86
N PRO A 95 10.33 -17.58 -9.77
CA PRO A 95 9.81 -16.71 -10.83
C PRO A 95 9.19 -15.43 -10.26
N GLY A 96 9.30 -14.33 -11.00
CA GLY A 96 8.80 -13.02 -10.56
C GLY A 96 9.64 -12.34 -9.48
N ARG A 97 10.72 -12.96 -8.98
CA ARG A 97 11.69 -12.35 -8.04
C ARG A 97 11.03 -11.74 -6.79
N GLY A 98 9.99 -12.40 -6.29
CA GLY A 98 9.20 -11.95 -5.14
C GLY A 98 8.21 -10.82 -5.42
N GLY A 99 8.04 -10.40 -6.68
CA GLY A 99 7.14 -9.32 -7.07
C GLY A 99 7.80 -7.94 -7.09
N HIS A 100 6.94 -6.92 -7.17
CA HIS A 100 7.33 -5.53 -7.32
C HIS A 100 8.23 -5.04 -6.19
N GLU A 101 9.17 -4.17 -6.53
CA GLU A 101 10.08 -3.56 -5.57
C GLU A 101 9.44 -2.33 -4.90
N PRO A 102 9.25 -2.33 -3.57
CA PRO A 102 8.52 -1.28 -2.87
C PRO A 102 9.19 0.11 -2.97
N SER A 103 10.52 0.15 -3.12
CA SER A 103 11.31 1.38 -3.22
C SER A 103 11.02 2.25 -4.45
N ASN A 104 10.30 1.70 -5.43
CA ASN A 104 9.89 2.41 -6.64
C ASN A 104 8.49 3.06 -6.48
N GLY A 105 7.84 2.92 -5.33
CA GLY A 105 6.47 3.38 -5.08
C GLY A 105 5.42 2.38 -5.57
N LEU A 106 4.14 2.74 -5.44
CA LEU A 106 3.03 1.94 -5.99
C LEU A 106 2.94 2.11 -7.51
N THR A 107 2.97 1.01 -8.23
CA THR A 107 2.71 0.98 -9.67
C THR A 107 1.43 0.19 -9.95
N THR A 108 0.50 0.80 -10.65
CA THR A 108 -0.72 0.15 -11.16
C THR A 108 -0.50 -0.34 -12.58
N GLY A 109 -1.19 -1.42 -12.98
CA GLY A 109 -1.30 -1.80 -14.40
C GLY A 109 -0.30 -2.84 -14.92
N THR A 110 0.68 -3.30 -14.14
CA THR A 110 1.50 -4.46 -14.52
C THR A 110 0.77 -5.77 -14.18
N LEU A 111 0.40 -6.53 -15.21
CA LEU A 111 -0.17 -7.86 -15.01
C LEU A 111 0.92 -8.85 -14.61
N THR A 112 0.84 -9.36 -13.39
CA THR A 112 1.72 -10.43 -12.89
C THR A 112 1.41 -11.73 -13.61
N ALA A 113 2.41 -12.47 -14.05
CA ALA A 113 2.17 -13.75 -14.69
C ALA A 113 1.77 -14.81 -13.64
N PRO A 114 0.85 -15.75 -13.95
CA PRO A 114 0.38 -16.72 -12.96
C PRO A 114 1.49 -17.58 -12.30
N ASP A 115 2.58 -17.83 -13.01
CA ASP A 115 3.76 -18.57 -12.55
C ASP A 115 4.64 -17.78 -11.56
N GLU A 116 4.48 -16.46 -11.50
CA GLU A 116 5.17 -15.57 -10.56
C GLU A 116 4.47 -15.52 -9.19
N LEU A 117 3.19 -15.86 -9.13
CA LEU A 117 2.36 -15.77 -7.92
C LEU A 117 2.94 -16.50 -6.70
N PRO A 118 3.48 -17.72 -6.81
CA PRO A 118 4.07 -18.39 -5.65
C PRO A 118 5.27 -17.63 -5.07
N GLY A 119 6.09 -17.02 -5.93
CA GLY A 119 7.22 -16.20 -5.52
C GLY A 119 6.78 -14.94 -4.80
N VAL A 120 5.77 -14.24 -5.34
CA VAL A 120 5.15 -13.06 -4.71
C VAL A 120 4.56 -13.42 -3.35
N ALA A 121 3.73 -14.47 -3.30
CA ALA A 121 3.06 -14.90 -2.08
C ALA A 121 4.05 -15.30 -0.98
N ALA A 122 5.11 -16.05 -1.32
CA ALA A 122 6.13 -16.46 -0.35
C ALA A 122 6.92 -15.26 0.20
N ALA A 123 7.35 -14.33 -0.68
CA ALA A 123 8.08 -13.15 -0.24
C ALA A 123 7.20 -12.20 0.59
N ALA A 124 5.94 -12.02 0.21
CA ALA A 124 5.00 -11.19 0.93
C ALA A 124 4.59 -11.80 2.27
N LEU A 125 4.35 -13.11 2.34
CA LEU A 125 4.06 -13.81 3.60
C LEU A 125 5.24 -13.72 4.57
N ALA A 126 6.47 -13.92 4.09
CA ALA A 126 7.66 -13.74 4.90
C ALA A 126 7.84 -12.28 5.36
N THR A 127 7.46 -11.31 4.54
CA THR A 127 7.54 -9.89 4.91
C THR A 127 6.49 -9.54 5.97
N LEU A 128 5.22 -9.76 5.66
CA LEU A 128 4.09 -9.31 6.46
C LEU A 128 3.90 -10.21 7.69
N GLY A 129 3.94 -11.53 7.51
CA GLY A 129 3.67 -12.50 8.56
C GLY A 129 4.77 -12.59 9.63
N LEU A 130 6.02 -12.26 9.29
CA LEU A 130 7.16 -12.38 10.21
C LEU A 130 7.62 -11.05 10.80
N GLY A 131 7.00 -9.93 10.43
CA GLY A 131 7.19 -8.65 11.15
C GLY A 131 8.01 -7.58 10.45
N LEU A 132 8.35 -7.72 9.16
CA LEU A 132 8.95 -6.61 8.41
C LEU A 132 7.92 -5.51 8.15
N VAL A 133 8.41 -4.28 8.02
CA VAL A 133 7.57 -3.07 8.07
C VAL A 133 7.15 -2.68 6.65
N LEU A 134 6.16 -3.39 6.11
CA LEU A 134 5.51 -3.10 4.82
C LEU A 134 4.02 -3.47 4.89
N GLY A 135 3.21 -2.94 3.98
CA GLY A 135 1.79 -3.22 3.84
C GLY A 135 1.45 -4.27 2.76
N PRO A 136 0.20 -4.75 2.73
CA PRO A 136 -0.24 -5.81 1.83
C PRO A 136 -0.61 -5.33 0.42
N GLU A 137 -0.62 -4.02 0.15
CA GLU A 137 -1.22 -3.47 -1.06
C GLU A 137 -0.53 -3.92 -2.36
N SER A 138 0.80 -3.93 -2.41
CA SER A 138 1.52 -4.38 -3.61
C SER A 138 1.41 -5.90 -3.85
N PRO A 139 1.58 -6.76 -2.81
CA PRO A 139 1.30 -8.19 -2.93
C PRO A 139 -0.13 -8.49 -3.39
N LEU A 140 -1.14 -7.85 -2.80
CA LEU A 140 -2.53 -8.09 -3.17
C LEU A 140 -2.84 -7.62 -4.59
N MET A 141 -2.27 -6.50 -5.05
CA MET A 141 -2.37 -6.08 -6.44
C MET A 141 -1.73 -7.09 -7.41
N ALA A 142 -0.56 -7.65 -7.06
CA ALA A 142 0.10 -8.66 -7.87
C ALA A 142 -0.70 -9.99 -7.92
N LEU A 143 -1.21 -10.43 -6.77
CA LEU A 143 -2.11 -11.59 -6.68
C LEU A 143 -3.36 -11.38 -7.52
N ALA A 144 -3.99 -10.20 -7.42
CA ALA A 144 -5.17 -9.85 -8.19
C ALA A 144 -4.91 -9.87 -9.71
N GLY A 145 -3.80 -9.27 -10.16
CA GLY A 145 -3.38 -9.29 -11.55
C GLY A 145 -3.18 -10.71 -12.07
N GLY A 146 -2.43 -11.55 -11.35
CA GLY A 146 -2.19 -12.93 -11.79
C GLY A 146 -3.42 -13.83 -11.73
N VAL A 147 -4.29 -13.66 -10.73
CA VAL A 147 -5.58 -14.36 -10.65
C VAL A 147 -6.48 -13.96 -11.81
N ALA A 148 -6.55 -12.67 -12.14
CA ALA A 148 -7.33 -12.20 -13.29
C ALA A 148 -6.82 -12.81 -14.60
N VAL A 149 -5.50 -12.78 -14.83
CA VAL A 149 -4.89 -13.41 -16.02
C VAL A 149 -5.16 -14.91 -16.04
N PHE A 150 -5.07 -15.60 -14.90
CA PHE A 150 -5.37 -17.03 -14.79
C PHE A 150 -6.83 -17.35 -15.16
N LEU A 151 -7.79 -16.60 -14.63
CA LEU A 151 -9.22 -16.77 -14.93
C LEU A 151 -9.53 -16.49 -16.41
N ILE A 152 -8.89 -15.46 -16.99
CA ILE A 152 -9.04 -15.14 -18.42
C ILE A 152 -8.49 -16.27 -19.29
N ARG A 153 -7.32 -16.83 -18.95
CA ARG A 153 -6.74 -17.98 -19.66
C ARG A 153 -7.57 -19.26 -19.51
N LEU A 154 -8.25 -19.44 -18.39
CA LEU A 154 -9.15 -20.59 -18.18
C LEU A 154 -10.41 -20.48 -19.06
N SER A 155 -10.82 -19.26 -19.41
CA SER A 155 -11.89 -19.03 -20.36
C SER A 155 -11.45 -19.48 -21.75
N ARG A 156 -12.07 -20.55 -22.26
CA ARG A 156 -11.69 -21.17 -23.55
C ARG A 156 -11.97 -20.31 -24.80
N GLY A 157 -12.47 -19.09 -24.62
CA GLY A 157 -12.76 -18.16 -25.71
C GLY A 157 -11.63 -17.15 -25.90
N GLN A 158 -11.38 -16.72 -27.13
CA GLN A 158 -10.50 -15.57 -27.38
C GLN A 158 -11.17 -14.31 -26.80
N VAL A 159 -10.75 -13.91 -25.60
CA VAL A 159 -11.16 -12.64 -25.00
C VAL A 159 -10.40 -11.52 -25.72
N PRO A 160 -11.08 -10.54 -26.33
CA PRO A 160 -10.41 -9.42 -26.99
C PRO A 160 -9.47 -8.69 -26.01
N ASP A 161 -8.34 -8.17 -26.51
CA ASP A 161 -7.33 -7.50 -25.68
C ASP A 161 -7.91 -6.37 -24.82
N GLN A 162 -8.86 -5.62 -25.38
CA GLN A 162 -9.56 -4.55 -24.67
C GLN A 162 -10.37 -5.07 -23.47
N ALA A 163 -11.03 -6.23 -23.60
CA ALA A 163 -11.75 -6.85 -22.49
C ALA A 163 -10.78 -7.39 -21.43
N THR A 164 -9.62 -7.92 -21.83
CA THR A 164 -8.56 -8.33 -20.91
C THR A 164 -8.03 -7.15 -20.08
N GLN A 165 -7.82 -5.99 -20.71
CA GLN A 165 -7.41 -4.77 -20.01
C GLN A 165 -8.47 -4.30 -19.01
N VAL A 166 -9.75 -4.28 -19.41
CA VAL A 166 -10.86 -3.89 -18.52
C VAL A 166 -10.99 -4.84 -17.33
N LEU A 167 -10.84 -6.15 -17.56
CA LEU A 167 -10.91 -7.15 -16.50
C LEU A 167 -9.69 -7.10 -15.56
N GLY A 168 -8.50 -6.81 -16.09
CA GLY A 168 -7.30 -6.56 -15.27
C GLY A 168 -7.41 -5.29 -14.42
N ALA A 169 -7.99 -4.22 -14.98
CA ALA A 169 -8.32 -3.03 -14.21
C ALA A 169 -9.36 -3.35 -13.12
N ALA A 170 -10.42 -4.08 -13.44
CA ALA A 170 -11.43 -4.50 -12.47
C ALA A 170 -10.85 -5.33 -11.30
N ALA A 171 -9.87 -6.18 -11.57
CA ALA A 171 -9.12 -6.89 -10.54
C ALA A 171 -8.34 -5.93 -9.62
N SER A 172 -7.72 -4.89 -10.17
CA SER A 172 -7.01 -3.86 -9.38
C SER A 172 -7.97 -3.06 -8.49
N PHE A 173 -9.16 -2.72 -9.00
CA PHE A 173 -10.23 -2.10 -8.21
C PHE A 173 -10.62 -2.98 -7.02
N ALA A 174 -10.87 -4.28 -7.24
CA ALA A 174 -11.22 -5.22 -6.18
C ALA A 174 -10.10 -5.41 -5.16
N ALA A 175 -8.85 -5.49 -5.61
CA ALA A 175 -7.68 -5.63 -4.74
C ALA A 175 -7.51 -4.42 -3.82
N LEU A 176 -7.51 -3.21 -4.39
CA LEU A 176 -7.35 -1.98 -3.59
C LEU A 176 -8.55 -1.72 -2.69
N ALA A 177 -9.77 -2.03 -3.14
CA ALA A 177 -10.95 -2.00 -2.29
C ALA A 177 -10.82 -2.92 -1.08
N THR A 178 -10.27 -4.12 -1.30
CA THR A 178 -10.02 -5.10 -0.25
C THR A 178 -8.95 -4.62 0.73
N VAL A 179 -7.81 -4.16 0.20
CA VAL A 179 -6.68 -3.63 0.98
C VAL A 179 -7.11 -2.51 1.93
N PHE A 180 -7.87 -1.53 1.42
CA PHE A 180 -8.24 -0.33 2.18
C PHE A 180 -9.60 -0.46 2.88
N GLY A 181 -10.26 -1.61 2.80
CA GLY A 181 -11.61 -1.81 3.35
C GLY A 181 -12.68 -0.87 2.77
N SER A 182 -12.40 -0.24 1.62
CA SER A 182 -13.28 0.78 1.03
C SER A 182 -13.28 0.72 -0.49
N PRO A 183 -14.42 0.37 -1.13
CA PRO A 183 -14.54 0.35 -2.58
C PRO A 183 -14.35 1.75 -3.18
N VAL A 184 -14.64 2.81 -2.42
CA VAL A 184 -14.46 4.19 -2.85
C VAL A 184 -12.98 4.55 -2.93
N ILE A 185 -12.19 4.23 -1.89
CA ILE A 185 -10.73 4.49 -1.90
C ILE A 185 -10.06 3.72 -3.03
N GLY A 186 -10.39 2.43 -3.17
CA GLY A 186 -9.84 1.60 -4.23
C GLY A 186 -10.14 2.15 -5.63
N ALA A 187 -11.37 2.64 -5.85
CA ALA A 187 -11.75 3.28 -7.09
C ALA A 187 -10.96 4.56 -7.36
N VAL A 188 -10.88 5.48 -6.38
CA VAL A 188 -10.17 6.76 -6.55
C VAL A 188 -8.69 6.51 -6.86
N ILE A 189 -8.04 5.57 -6.16
CA ILE A 189 -6.63 5.22 -6.43
C ILE A 189 -6.45 4.74 -7.87
N VAL A 190 -7.28 3.80 -8.35
CA VAL A 190 -7.11 3.29 -9.72
C VAL A 190 -7.38 4.38 -10.75
N LEU A 191 -8.43 5.17 -10.57
CA LEU A 191 -8.78 6.25 -11.50
C LEU A 191 -7.68 7.30 -11.61
N GLU A 192 -7.15 7.73 -10.47
CA GLU A 192 -6.10 8.75 -10.42
C GLU A 192 -4.76 8.20 -10.91
N ALA A 193 -4.37 6.99 -10.49
CA ALA A 193 -3.10 6.38 -10.88
C ALA A 193 -3.04 6.04 -12.38
N ALA A 194 -4.17 5.63 -12.96
CA ALA A 194 -4.25 5.34 -14.38
C ALA A 194 -4.52 6.60 -15.24
N GLY A 195 -4.72 7.77 -14.63
CA GLY A 195 -5.02 9.02 -15.34
C GLY A 195 -6.24 8.91 -16.25
N LEU A 196 -7.25 8.12 -15.84
CA LEU A 196 -8.39 7.79 -16.69
C LEU A 196 -9.27 9.01 -16.93
N ALA A 197 -9.49 9.34 -18.20
CA ALA A 197 -10.34 10.45 -18.63
C ALA A 197 -11.22 10.07 -19.83
N GLY A 198 -12.28 10.85 -20.08
CA GLY A 198 -13.12 10.73 -21.27
C GLY A 198 -13.81 9.37 -21.41
N ALA A 199 -13.86 8.83 -22.63
CA ALA A 199 -14.58 7.58 -22.94
C ALA A 199 -13.98 6.34 -22.23
N THR A 200 -12.66 6.32 -22.01
CA THR A 200 -11.96 5.20 -21.34
C THR A 200 -12.38 5.07 -19.87
N LEU A 201 -12.60 6.20 -19.19
CA LEU A 201 -13.14 6.23 -17.83
C LEU A 201 -14.49 5.52 -17.78
N THR A 202 -15.43 5.91 -18.66
CA THR A 202 -16.78 5.35 -18.73
C THR A 202 -16.78 3.83 -18.97
N LEU A 203 -15.83 3.33 -19.77
CA LEU A 203 -15.72 1.90 -20.09
C LEU A 203 -15.16 1.07 -18.92
N ILE A 204 -14.18 1.58 -18.17
CA ILE A 204 -13.49 0.85 -17.10
C ILE A 204 -14.17 1.04 -15.73
N LEU A 205 -14.79 2.20 -15.51
CA LEU A 205 -15.33 2.59 -14.21
C LEU A 205 -16.44 1.65 -13.73
N LEU A 206 -17.47 1.37 -14.55
CA LEU A 206 -18.57 0.50 -14.09
C LEU A 206 -18.12 -0.94 -13.82
N PRO A 207 -17.34 -1.62 -14.69
CA PRO A 207 -16.77 -2.93 -14.37
C PRO A 207 -15.91 -2.90 -13.10
N GLY A 208 -15.07 -1.88 -12.94
CA GLY A 208 -14.21 -1.71 -11.77
C GLY A 208 -14.99 -1.50 -10.47
N LEU A 209 -15.99 -0.61 -10.48
CA LEU A 209 -16.86 -0.35 -9.33
C LEU A 209 -17.70 -1.58 -8.95
N ILE A 210 -18.21 -2.32 -9.93
CA ILE A 210 -18.93 -3.56 -9.66
C ILE A 210 -17.99 -4.60 -9.06
N ALA A 211 -16.77 -4.75 -9.58
CA ALA A 211 -15.78 -5.65 -9.01
C ALA A 211 -15.41 -5.28 -7.56
N ALA A 212 -15.13 -3.99 -7.30
CA ALA A 212 -14.84 -3.47 -5.97
C ALA A 212 -16.02 -3.63 -5.00
N GLY A 213 -17.24 -3.31 -5.45
CA GLY A 213 -18.46 -3.40 -4.65
C GLY A 213 -18.82 -4.84 -4.29
N VAL A 214 -18.83 -5.75 -5.27
CA VAL A 214 -19.08 -7.19 -5.04
C VAL A 214 -17.99 -7.79 -4.15
N GLY A 215 -16.73 -7.42 -4.38
CA GLY A 215 -15.62 -7.83 -3.54
C GLY A 215 -15.74 -7.34 -2.08
N SER A 216 -16.16 -6.10 -1.88
CA SER A 216 -16.40 -5.55 -0.54
C SER A 216 -17.58 -6.22 0.17
N LEU A 217 -18.66 -6.56 -0.56
CA LEU A 217 -19.79 -7.31 -0.02
C LEU A 217 -19.40 -8.71 0.46
N LEU A 218 -18.39 -9.34 -0.17
CA LEU A 218 -17.84 -10.60 0.32
C LEU A 218 -17.25 -10.43 1.73
N PHE A 219 -16.47 -9.36 1.98
CA PHE A 219 -15.88 -9.09 3.29
C PHE A 219 -16.94 -8.83 4.37
N VAL A 220 -17.90 -7.95 4.07
CA VAL A 220 -19.03 -7.66 4.98
C VAL A 220 -19.86 -8.93 5.24
N GLY A 221 -20.10 -9.74 4.20
CA GLY A 221 -20.84 -11.00 4.30
C GLY A 221 -20.10 -12.06 5.12
N LEU A 222 -18.80 -12.25 4.89
CA LEU A 222 -17.98 -13.21 5.64
C LEU A 222 -17.88 -12.83 7.13
N GLY A 223 -17.72 -11.55 7.46
CA GLY A 223 -17.74 -11.06 8.84
C GLY A 223 -19.05 -11.37 9.56
N SER A 224 -20.18 -11.13 8.90
CA SER A 224 -21.51 -11.41 9.49
C SER A 224 -21.85 -12.90 9.62
N LEU A 225 -21.30 -13.77 8.75
CA LEU A 225 -21.64 -15.19 8.73
C LEU A 225 -20.78 -16.06 9.66
N ARG A 226 -19.55 -15.65 10.00
CA ARG A 226 -18.62 -16.53 10.72
C ARG A 226 -18.22 -16.06 12.12
N GLY A 227 -18.64 -14.87 12.58
CA GLY A 227 -18.10 -14.29 13.81
C GLY A 227 -16.58 -14.09 13.76
N LEU A 228 -15.99 -14.16 12.56
CA LEU A 228 -14.62 -13.78 12.29
C LEU A 228 -14.61 -12.25 12.28
N SER A 229 -13.83 -11.65 13.17
CA SER A 229 -13.68 -10.20 13.25
C SER A 229 -13.15 -9.67 11.92
N THR A 230 -14.00 -9.00 11.14
CA THR A 230 -13.58 -8.19 9.99
C THR A 230 -12.71 -7.01 10.40
N ASP A 231 -12.73 -6.66 11.69
CA ASP A 231 -11.92 -5.61 12.29
C ASP A 231 -10.42 -5.88 12.18
N ALA A 232 -10.01 -7.14 11.98
CA ALA A 232 -8.60 -7.52 11.80
C ALA A 232 -8.03 -7.22 10.40
N PHE A 233 -8.87 -6.88 9.42
CA PHE A 233 -8.47 -6.83 8.00
C PHE A 233 -8.81 -5.53 7.27
N SER A 234 -9.51 -4.62 7.94
CA SER A 234 -9.81 -3.30 7.41
C SER A 234 -9.40 -2.27 8.45
N MET A 235 -8.64 -1.25 8.03
CA MET A 235 -8.27 -0.12 8.89
C MET A 235 -9.53 0.42 9.59
N PRO A 236 -9.70 0.17 10.91
CA PRO A 236 -10.84 0.68 11.63
C PRO A 236 -10.74 2.19 11.62
N PRO A 237 -11.85 2.90 11.38
CA PRO A 237 -11.77 4.33 11.34
C PRO A 237 -11.41 4.87 12.72
N LEU A 238 -10.58 5.91 12.74
CA LEU A 238 -10.08 6.49 13.97
C LEU A 238 -11.22 7.26 14.65
N HIS A 239 -11.46 6.96 15.93
CA HIS A 239 -12.45 7.68 16.72
C HIS A 239 -11.84 8.99 17.22
N LEU A 240 -11.87 10.01 16.37
CA LEU A 240 -11.36 11.34 16.68
C LEU A 240 -12.51 12.30 17.03
N PRO A 241 -12.30 13.27 17.94
CA PRO A 241 -13.31 14.29 18.24
C PRO A 241 -13.67 15.08 16.99
N THR A 242 -14.97 15.35 16.78
CA THR A 242 -15.45 16.05 15.58
C THR A 242 -14.92 17.48 15.53
N TYR A 243 -14.31 17.86 14.41
CA TYR A 243 -13.74 19.19 14.21
C TYR A 243 -14.56 20.02 13.22
N ALA A 244 -15.22 21.07 13.72
CA ALA A 244 -16.21 21.82 12.96
C ALA A 244 -15.66 23.07 12.25
N VAL A 245 -14.69 23.79 12.85
CA VAL A 245 -14.23 25.09 12.34
C VAL A 245 -12.70 25.16 12.36
N PRO A 246 -12.04 25.32 11.19
CA PRO A 246 -10.59 25.54 11.10
C PRO A 246 -10.17 26.81 11.84
N THR A 247 -9.14 26.74 12.68
CA THR A 247 -8.50 27.94 13.22
C THR A 247 -7.34 28.40 12.34
N PHE A 248 -6.97 29.68 12.45
CA PHE A 248 -5.78 30.20 11.76
C PHE A 248 -4.49 29.50 12.21
N VAL A 249 -4.43 29.07 13.49
CA VAL A 249 -3.28 28.34 14.05
C VAL A 249 -3.14 26.96 13.39
N ASP A 250 -4.26 26.24 13.22
CA ASP A 250 -4.27 24.94 12.56
C ASP A 250 -3.85 25.06 11.08
N LEU A 251 -4.30 26.11 10.39
CA LEU A 251 -3.85 26.40 9.02
C LEU A 251 -2.36 26.75 8.94
N LEU A 252 -1.86 27.57 9.86
CA LEU A 252 -0.46 28.00 9.89
C LEU A 252 0.49 26.80 10.07
N TRP A 253 0.12 25.84 10.93
CA TRP A 253 0.91 24.64 11.18
C TRP A 253 0.72 23.54 10.14
N THR A 254 -0.37 23.56 9.36
CA THR A 254 -0.61 22.60 8.27
C THR A 254 0.55 22.58 7.26
N ILE A 255 1.04 23.76 6.86
CA ILE A 255 2.12 23.88 5.86
C ILE A 255 3.45 23.27 6.35
N PRO A 256 4.03 23.68 7.50
CA PRO A 256 5.30 23.13 7.97
C PRO A 256 5.19 21.65 8.32
N LEU A 257 4.06 21.18 8.88
CA LEU A 257 3.84 19.76 9.17
C LEU A 257 3.80 18.93 7.89
N ALA A 258 3.07 19.37 6.87
CA ALA A 258 3.02 18.69 5.57
C ALA A 258 4.39 18.64 4.88
N LEU A 259 5.16 19.73 4.95
CA LEU A 259 6.53 19.77 4.44
C LEU A 259 7.44 18.79 5.18
N ALA A 260 7.35 18.75 6.51
CA ALA A 260 8.11 17.82 7.34
C ALA A 260 7.79 16.36 6.98
N ALA A 261 6.50 16.00 6.83
CA ALA A 261 6.08 14.67 6.39
C ALA A 261 6.70 14.29 5.03
N ALA A 262 6.64 15.19 4.05
CA ALA A 262 7.23 14.96 2.72
C ALA A 262 8.74 14.74 2.79
N VAL A 263 9.47 15.51 3.62
CA VAL A 263 10.90 15.34 3.83
C VAL A 263 11.21 14.00 4.49
N VAL A 264 10.47 13.62 5.54
CA VAL A 264 10.65 12.33 6.23
C VAL A 264 10.44 11.17 5.26
N VAL A 265 9.33 11.15 4.52
CA VAL A 265 9.05 10.10 3.52
C VAL A 265 10.12 10.08 2.43
N PHE A 266 10.57 11.24 1.94
CA PHE A 266 11.65 11.30 0.97
C PHE A 266 12.97 10.68 1.49
N LEU A 267 13.33 10.96 2.74
CA LEU A 267 14.52 10.39 3.39
C LEU A 267 14.40 8.87 3.54
N VAL A 268 13.22 8.37 3.95
CA VAL A 268 12.93 6.92 4.00
C VAL A 268 13.16 6.28 2.64
N PHE A 269 12.57 6.82 1.57
CA PHE A 269 12.73 6.28 0.21
C PHE A 269 14.17 6.37 -0.29
N ARG A 270 14.91 7.41 0.08
CA ARG A 270 16.33 7.52 -0.22
C ARG A 270 17.13 6.42 0.47
N LEU A 271 16.89 6.16 1.75
CA LEU A 271 17.54 5.09 2.50
C LEU A 271 17.13 3.70 1.99
N ALA A 272 15.86 3.51 1.60
CA ALA A 272 15.39 2.28 0.99
C ALA A 272 16.11 1.96 -0.32
N ARG A 273 16.34 2.96 -1.18
CA ARG A 273 17.11 2.80 -2.43
C ARG A 273 18.58 2.45 -2.16
N VAL A 274 19.19 3.00 -1.12
CA VAL A 274 20.55 2.61 -0.70
C VAL A 274 20.55 1.17 -0.21
N THR A 275 19.62 0.82 0.67
CA THR A 275 19.47 -0.54 1.21
C THR A 275 19.30 -1.55 0.09
N ARG A 276 18.44 -1.25 -0.90
CA ARG A 276 18.24 -2.07 -2.11
C ARG A 276 19.55 -2.37 -2.84
N ARG A 277 20.39 -1.36 -3.06
CA ARG A 277 21.70 -1.52 -3.73
C ARG A 277 22.62 -2.44 -2.93
N VAL A 278 22.65 -2.28 -1.60
CA VAL A 278 23.47 -3.10 -0.70
C VAL A 278 23.00 -4.56 -0.71
N VAL A 279 21.70 -4.80 -0.53
CA VAL A 279 21.18 -6.17 -0.42
C VAL A 279 21.31 -6.98 -1.70
N ALA A 280 21.32 -6.31 -2.86
CA ALA A 280 21.49 -6.95 -4.16
C ALA A 280 22.89 -7.57 -4.36
N VAL A 281 23.93 -7.10 -3.66
CA VAL A 281 25.33 -7.56 -3.85
C VAL A 281 25.50 -9.02 -3.39
N ARG A 282 24.99 -9.36 -2.21
CA ARG A 282 25.02 -10.71 -1.64
C ARG A 282 23.68 -11.01 -0.97
N PRO A 283 22.67 -11.45 -1.74
CA PRO A 283 21.31 -11.55 -1.24
C PRO A 283 21.15 -12.39 0.03
N PHE A 284 21.76 -13.58 0.07
CA PHE A 284 21.68 -14.47 1.24
C PHE A 284 22.42 -13.98 2.49
N LEU A 285 23.24 -12.94 2.39
CA LEU A 285 23.89 -12.32 3.55
C LEU A 285 23.14 -11.06 3.98
N PHE A 286 22.85 -10.18 3.02
CA PHE A 286 22.37 -8.84 3.33
C PHE A 286 20.85 -8.75 3.53
N PHE A 287 20.03 -9.63 2.93
CA PHE A 287 18.60 -9.68 3.26
C PHE A 287 18.38 -10.12 4.73
N PRO A 288 18.99 -11.22 5.22
CA PRO A 288 18.92 -11.56 6.64
C PRO A 288 19.52 -10.49 7.56
N ALA A 289 20.65 -9.88 7.18
CA ALA A 289 21.26 -8.81 7.97
C ALA A 289 20.34 -7.57 8.09
N ALA A 290 19.67 -7.18 6.99
CA ALA A 290 18.70 -6.10 6.99
C ALA A 290 17.49 -6.43 7.88
N ALA A 291 16.97 -7.66 7.81
CA ALA A 291 15.87 -8.10 8.66
C ALA A 291 16.25 -8.14 10.15
N LEU A 292 17.47 -8.59 10.48
CA LEU A 292 18.01 -8.51 11.84
C LEU A 292 18.14 -7.07 12.34
N LEU A 293 18.53 -6.13 11.48
CA LEU A 293 18.61 -4.71 11.84
C LEU A 293 17.22 -4.13 12.15
N VAL A 294 16.18 -4.54 11.42
CA VAL A 294 14.77 -4.21 11.75
C VAL A 294 14.40 -4.76 13.13
N GLY A 295 14.77 -6.01 13.42
CA GLY A 295 14.55 -6.62 14.73
C GLY A 295 15.28 -5.87 15.85
N ALA A 296 16.53 -5.46 15.63
CA ALA A 296 17.30 -4.69 16.60
C ALA A 296 16.65 -3.32 16.89
N LEU A 297 16.11 -2.63 15.88
CA LEU A 297 15.37 -1.38 16.07
C LEU A 297 14.10 -1.58 16.88
N ALA A 298 13.36 -2.66 16.62
CA ALA A 298 12.15 -2.99 17.38
C ALA A 298 12.47 -3.33 18.85
N ILE A 299 13.55 -4.07 19.09
CA ILE A 299 14.04 -4.39 20.44
C ILE A 299 14.51 -3.11 21.15
N LEU A 300 15.26 -2.24 20.46
CA LEU A 300 15.70 -0.97 21.03
C LEU A 300 14.50 -0.14 21.50
N PHE A 301 13.46 -0.02 20.67
CA PHE A 301 12.24 0.67 21.07
C PHE A 301 11.58 -0.02 22.27
N ALA A 302 11.41 -1.34 22.23
CA ALA A 302 10.74 -2.09 23.29
C ALA A 302 11.44 -1.92 24.64
N GLN A 303 12.77 -2.01 24.67
CA GLN A 303 13.55 -1.90 25.91
C GLN A 303 13.58 -0.48 26.48
N LEU A 304 13.56 0.56 25.62
CA LEU A 304 13.56 1.95 26.07
C LEU A 304 12.17 2.46 26.47
N SER A 305 11.11 1.91 25.86
CA SER A 305 9.73 2.35 26.09
C SER A 305 8.96 1.48 27.08
N GLY A 306 9.42 0.25 27.33
CA GLY A 306 8.65 -0.77 28.04
C GLY A 306 7.43 -1.28 27.27
N ARG A 307 7.31 -0.96 25.97
CA ARG A 307 6.20 -1.38 25.10
C ARG A 307 6.59 -2.58 24.24
N GLY A 308 5.60 -3.23 23.64
CA GLY A 308 5.82 -4.34 22.73
C GLY A 308 6.62 -3.94 21.48
N ALA A 309 7.46 -4.85 20.99
CA ALA A 309 8.20 -4.67 19.73
C ALA A 309 7.26 -4.49 18.51
N GLY A 310 6.01 -4.97 18.61
CA GLY A 310 4.95 -4.83 17.61
C GLY A 310 4.63 -3.38 17.22
N ALA A 311 4.91 -2.39 18.09
CA ALA A 311 4.73 -0.98 17.74
C ALA A 311 5.64 -0.55 16.56
N VAL A 312 6.85 -1.12 16.46
CA VAL A 312 7.80 -0.87 15.37
C VAL A 312 7.64 -1.86 14.23
N LEU A 313 7.40 -3.14 14.53
CA LEU A 313 7.21 -4.19 13.54
C LEU A 313 5.88 -4.05 12.77
N PHE A 314 5.73 -4.88 11.74
CA PHE A 314 4.52 -4.98 10.90
C PHE A 314 4.15 -3.69 10.16
N SER A 315 3.02 -3.70 9.47
CA SER A 315 2.50 -2.55 8.69
C SER A 315 2.13 -1.35 9.58
N GLY A 316 1.83 -1.61 10.86
CA GLY A 316 1.39 -0.64 11.84
C GLY A 316 -0.12 -0.50 11.98
N GLU A 317 -0.93 -1.25 11.25
CA GLU A 317 -2.38 -1.17 11.29
C GLU A 317 -2.97 -1.34 12.70
N GLU A 318 -2.67 -2.45 13.36
CA GLU A 318 -3.13 -2.74 14.73
C GLU A 318 -2.55 -1.74 15.74
N ALA A 319 -1.26 -1.41 15.59
CA ALA A 319 -0.56 -0.51 16.49
C ALA A 319 -1.10 0.94 16.45
N MET A 320 -1.86 1.35 15.43
CA MET A 320 -2.46 2.69 15.39
C MET A 320 -3.49 2.89 16.51
N ALA A 321 -4.35 1.90 16.75
CA ALA A 321 -5.37 1.97 17.78
C ALA A 321 -4.72 2.01 19.18
N ASP A 322 -3.77 1.11 19.42
CA ASP A 322 -3.01 1.07 20.68
C ASP A 322 -2.32 2.39 20.99
N VAL A 323 -1.73 3.05 19.98
CA VAL A 323 -1.05 4.33 20.17
C VAL A 323 -2.03 5.45 20.52
N LEU A 324 -3.22 5.47 19.91
CA LEU A 324 -4.26 6.46 20.26
C LEU A 324 -4.81 6.22 21.66
N GLU A 325 -5.08 4.97 22.03
CA GLU A 325 -5.57 4.64 23.38
C GLU A 325 -4.55 4.98 24.46
N GLN A 326 -3.27 4.80 24.17
CA GLN A 326 -2.18 5.00 25.13
C GLN A 326 -1.54 6.39 25.04
N GLN A 327 -2.08 7.29 24.23
CA GLN A 327 -1.45 8.59 23.89
C GLN A 327 -1.05 9.41 25.13
N ASP A 328 -1.89 9.43 26.16
CA ASP A 328 -1.66 10.22 27.39
C ASP A 328 -0.50 9.67 28.24
N SER A 329 -0.14 8.40 28.04
CA SER A 329 0.94 7.73 28.75
C SER A 329 2.29 7.80 28.02
N LEU A 330 2.30 8.32 26.78
CA LEU A 330 3.50 8.42 25.95
C LEU A 330 4.11 9.81 26.04
N THR A 331 5.39 9.86 26.43
CA THR A 331 6.14 11.11 26.42
C THR A 331 6.51 11.50 24.98
N LEU A 332 6.76 12.79 24.76
CA LEU A 332 7.23 13.29 23.46
C LEU A 332 8.48 12.55 22.95
N GLY A 333 9.40 12.20 23.87
CA GLY A 333 10.59 11.42 23.54
C GLY A 333 10.29 10.01 23.05
N LEU A 334 9.26 9.35 23.61
CA LEU A 334 8.84 8.02 23.16
C LEU A 334 8.15 8.07 21.80
N PHE A 335 7.36 9.12 21.51
CA PHE A 335 6.82 9.33 20.17
C PHE A 335 7.92 9.56 19.14
N ALA A 336 8.92 10.39 19.46
CA ALA A 336 10.07 10.61 18.59
C ALA A 336 10.88 9.31 18.37
N LEU A 337 11.08 8.51 19.42
CA LEU A 337 11.75 7.21 19.33
C LEU A 337 10.95 6.23 18.46
N LEU A 338 9.63 6.16 18.62
CA LEU A 338 8.74 5.31 17.83
C LEU A 338 8.79 5.69 16.35
N LEU A 339 8.61 6.98 16.03
CA LEU A 339 8.72 7.50 14.67
C LEU A 339 10.08 7.19 14.05
N GLY A 340 11.17 7.43 14.79
CA GLY A 340 12.53 7.16 14.32
C GLY A 340 12.77 5.68 14.04
N CYS A 341 12.46 4.81 15.01
CA CYS A 341 12.65 3.36 14.87
C CYS A 341 11.79 2.81 13.73
N LYS A 342 10.53 3.22 13.62
CA LYS A 342 9.63 2.71 12.58
C LYS A 342 9.95 3.25 11.20
N ALA A 343 10.33 4.52 11.07
CA ALA A 343 10.77 5.09 9.79
C ALA A 343 12.04 4.39 9.28
N LEU A 344 13.00 4.10 10.16
CA LEU A 344 14.21 3.34 9.81
C LEU A 344 13.88 1.89 9.46
N ALA A 345 13.06 1.22 10.26
CA ALA A 345 12.64 -0.15 10.00
C ALA A 345 11.87 -0.27 8.67
N TRP A 346 11.00 0.69 8.38
CA TRP A 346 10.29 0.82 7.11
C TRP A 346 11.24 1.04 5.94
N ALA A 347 12.22 1.95 6.06
CA ALA A 347 13.20 2.20 5.01
C ALA A 347 14.04 0.95 4.69
N ILE A 348 14.49 0.24 5.72
CA ILE A 348 15.28 -0.99 5.57
C ILE A 348 14.41 -2.09 4.92
N SER A 349 13.20 -2.30 5.43
CA SER A 349 12.24 -3.28 4.90
C SER A 349 11.90 -3.00 3.43
N MET A 350 11.68 -1.74 3.07
CA MET A 350 11.37 -1.33 1.69
C MET A 350 12.51 -1.64 0.71
N GLY A 351 13.77 -1.60 1.16
CA GLY A 351 14.92 -1.98 0.34
C GLY A 351 15.22 -3.49 0.33
N ALA A 352 14.81 -4.21 1.38
CA ALA A 352 15.19 -5.60 1.64
C ALA A 352 14.03 -6.61 1.64
N ALA A 353 12.82 -6.21 1.25
CA ALA A 353 11.63 -7.04 1.34
C ALA A 353 10.63 -6.80 0.20
N ARG A 354 9.44 -7.41 0.28
CA ARG A 354 8.37 -7.31 -0.72
C ARG A 354 7.03 -7.02 -0.05
N GLY A 355 6.39 -5.94 -0.46
CA GLY A 355 5.23 -5.37 0.22
C GLY A 355 4.96 -3.96 -0.29
N GLY A 356 3.98 -3.28 0.26
CA GLY A 356 3.66 -1.92 -0.12
C GLY A 356 4.08 -0.86 0.92
N PRO A 357 4.35 0.38 0.51
CA PRO A 357 4.83 1.45 1.37
C PRO A 357 3.74 2.26 2.12
N THR A 358 2.46 2.09 1.81
CA THR A 358 1.38 3.01 2.19
C THR A 358 0.98 2.90 3.66
N PHE A 359 0.84 1.69 4.18
CA PHE A 359 0.41 1.48 5.58
C PHE A 359 1.41 2.04 6.60
N PRO A 360 2.73 1.79 6.48
CA PRO A 360 3.69 2.44 7.36
C PRO A 360 3.70 3.97 7.24
N ALA A 361 3.42 4.52 6.05
CA ALA A 361 3.31 5.97 5.88
C ALA A 361 2.10 6.55 6.61
N ILE A 362 0.95 5.87 6.55
CA ILE A 362 -0.26 6.23 7.32
C ILE A 362 0.07 6.22 8.82
N PHE A 363 0.73 5.15 9.30
CA PHE A 363 1.15 5.07 10.70
C PHE A 363 2.06 6.23 11.11
N LEU A 364 3.09 6.56 10.31
CA LEU A 364 3.97 7.69 10.62
C LEU A 364 3.21 9.03 10.61
N GLY A 365 2.25 9.20 9.70
CA GLY A 365 1.37 10.36 9.68
C GLY A 365 0.53 10.48 10.95
N LEU A 366 -0.06 9.38 11.41
CA LEU A 366 -0.84 9.31 12.63
C LEU A 366 -0.02 9.63 13.88
N VAL A 367 1.10 8.92 14.07
CA VAL A 367 1.96 9.12 15.23
C VAL A 367 2.59 10.51 15.21
N GLY A 368 2.94 11.01 14.01
CA GLY A 368 3.39 12.39 13.81
C GLY A 368 2.32 13.42 14.18
N GLY A 369 1.05 13.14 13.88
CA GLY A 369 -0.10 13.98 14.24
C GLY A 369 -0.35 14.05 15.74
N VAL A 370 -0.37 12.89 16.41
CA VAL A 370 -0.50 12.81 17.88
C VAL A 370 0.67 13.55 18.54
N MET A 371 1.89 13.29 18.07
CA MET A 371 3.08 13.98 18.55
C MET A 371 2.93 15.50 18.36
N ALA A 372 2.54 15.95 17.16
CA ALA A 372 2.32 17.35 16.83
C ALA A 372 1.32 18.02 17.76
N SER A 373 0.20 17.39 18.10
CA SER A 373 -0.76 17.99 19.03
C SER A 373 -0.28 18.07 20.48
N HIS A 374 0.72 17.27 20.88
CA HIS A 374 1.29 17.35 22.22
C HIS A 374 2.31 18.49 22.36
N PHE A 375 3.06 18.81 21.30
CA PHE A 375 4.09 19.86 21.36
C PHE A 375 3.69 21.18 20.70
N LEU A 376 2.79 21.14 19.72
CA LEU A 376 2.17 22.30 19.11
C LEU A 376 0.78 22.45 19.69
N SER A 377 0.36 23.68 19.97
CA SER A 377 -1.01 24.00 20.38
C SER A 377 -1.99 23.89 19.20
N VAL A 378 -1.95 22.78 18.46
CA VAL A 378 -2.82 22.44 17.32
C VAL A 378 -3.80 21.37 17.74
N THR A 379 -4.96 21.35 17.10
CA THR A 379 -5.97 20.34 17.41
C THR A 379 -5.53 18.98 16.87
N GLN A 380 -5.68 17.91 17.68
CA GLN A 380 -5.20 16.57 17.35
C GLN A 380 -5.83 15.99 16.07
N ALA A 381 -7.15 16.05 15.94
CA ALA A 381 -7.86 15.48 14.81
C ALA A 381 -7.37 16.03 13.45
N PRO A 382 -7.33 17.35 13.20
CA PRO A 382 -6.80 17.88 11.95
C PRO A 382 -5.28 17.64 11.79
N ALA A 383 -4.49 17.64 12.88
CA ALA A 383 -3.06 17.34 12.79
C ALA A 383 -2.79 15.92 12.27
N ILE A 384 -3.53 14.93 12.79
CA ILE A 384 -3.49 13.55 12.31
C ILE A 384 -3.94 13.47 10.85
N ALA A 385 -5.11 14.06 10.53
CA ALA A 385 -5.67 13.98 9.18
C ALA A 385 -4.74 14.59 8.12
N VAL A 386 -4.16 15.76 8.42
CA VAL A 386 -3.19 16.44 7.56
C VAL A 386 -1.94 15.59 7.36
N LEU A 387 -1.36 15.04 8.44
CA LEU A 387 -0.11 14.30 8.35
C LEU A 387 -0.28 12.91 7.72
N VAL A 388 -1.42 12.25 7.94
CA VAL A 388 -1.79 11.02 7.19
C VAL A 388 -1.89 11.34 5.70
N GLY A 389 -2.66 12.35 5.31
CA GLY A 389 -2.78 12.76 3.90
C GLY A 389 -1.44 13.14 3.28
N ALA A 390 -0.63 13.93 4.00
CA ALA A 390 0.69 14.36 3.57
C ALA A 390 1.68 13.19 3.42
N ALA A 391 1.67 12.24 4.34
CA ALA A 391 2.52 11.05 4.25
C ALA A 391 2.10 10.16 3.06
N VAL A 392 0.80 9.91 2.90
CA VAL A 392 0.26 9.08 1.81
C VAL A 392 0.54 9.71 0.46
N VAL A 393 0.32 11.01 0.27
CA VAL A 393 0.59 11.66 -1.03
C VAL A 393 2.08 11.67 -1.37
N SER A 394 2.95 11.73 -0.36
CA SER A 394 4.40 11.66 -0.55
C SER A 394 4.87 10.29 -1.02
N VAL A 395 4.08 9.23 -0.73
CA VAL A 395 4.30 7.86 -1.21
C VAL A 395 3.64 7.63 -2.56
N LEU A 396 2.33 7.86 -2.64
CA LEU A 396 1.50 7.50 -3.79
C LEU A 396 1.64 8.47 -4.95
N ARG A 397 1.88 9.76 -4.66
CA ARG A 397 1.78 10.87 -5.63
C ARG A 397 0.40 10.99 -6.27
N LEU A 398 -0.63 10.60 -5.51
CA LEU A 398 -2.04 10.62 -5.89
C LEU A 398 -2.78 11.56 -4.92
N PRO A 399 -2.80 12.89 -5.17
CA PRO A 399 -3.39 13.86 -4.25
C PRO A 399 -4.86 13.58 -3.92
N LEU A 400 -5.71 13.27 -4.90
CA LEU A 400 -7.14 13.04 -4.67
C LEU A 400 -7.36 11.80 -3.79
N ALA A 401 -6.69 10.69 -4.09
CA ALA A 401 -6.73 9.46 -3.31
C ALA A 401 -6.24 9.69 -1.88
N SER A 402 -5.18 10.49 -1.71
CA SER A 402 -4.64 10.80 -0.39
C SER A 402 -5.60 11.65 0.44
N ILE A 403 -6.29 12.61 -0.17
CA ILE A 403 -7.34 13.41 0.48
C ILE A 403 -8.51 12.52 0.91
N VAL A 404 -9.01 11.69 0.00
CA VAL A 404 -10.15 10.80 0.26
C VAL A 404 -9.81 9.77 1.34
N LEU A 405 -8.60 9.20 1.29
CA LEU A 405 -8.13 8.26 2.30
C LEU A 405 -8.02 8.94 3.67
N ALA A 406 -7.40 10.12 3.76
CA ALA A 406 -7.31 10.84 5.02
C ALA A 406 -8.69 11.16 5.61
N LEU A 407 -9.62 11.68 4.77
CA LEU A 407 -10.98 11.99 5.20
C LEU A 407 -11.75 10.77 5.72
N LEU A 408 -11.67 9.65 5.01
CA LEU A 408 -12.38 8.43 5.39
C LEU A 408 -11.76 7.80 6.64
N MET A 409 -10.44 7.84 6.78
CA MET A 409 -9.74 7.27 7.94
C MET A 409 -9.97 8.08 9.22
N THR A 410 -10.01 9.41 9.15
CA THR A 410 -10.21 10.28 10.33
C THR A 410 -11.67 10.62 10.58
N HIS A 411 -12.61 10.15 9.74
CA HIS A 411 -13.98 10.65 9.69
C HIS A 411 -14.05 12.18 9.60
N GLY A 412 -13.15 12.76 8.80
CA GLY A 412 -12.90 14.19 8.82
C GLY A 412 -14.14 15.01 8.48
N GLY A 413 -14.48 15.93 9.37
CA GLY A 413 -15.59 16.86 9.21
C GLY A 413 -15.28 17.98 8.21
N PRO A 414 -16.24 18.89 7.97
CA PRO A 414 -16.07 20.02 7.04
C PRO A 414 -14.92 20.96 7.43
N GLY A 415 -14.48 20.97 8.70
CA GLY A 415 -13.31 21.73 9.13
C GLY A 415 -11.98 21.06 8.81
N GLU A 416 -11.91 19.73 8.72
CA GLU A 416 -10.66 19.02 8.42
C GLU A 416 -10.38 19.01 6.92
N ALA A 417 -11.41 18.89 6.08
CA ALA A 417 -11.25 18.77 4.64
C ALA A 417 -10.39 19.89 3.99
N PRO A 418 -10.59 21.19 4.30
CA PRO A 418 -9.74 22.25 3.75
C PRO A 418 -8.28 22.12 4.19
N LEU A 419 -8.03 21.74 5.45
CA LEU A 419 -6.67 21.58 5.98
C LEU A 419 -5.97 20.39 5.33
N ILE A 420 -6.67 19.25 5.19
CA ILE A 420 -6.16 18.07 4.48
C ILE A 420 -5.79 18.43 3.05
N ILE A 421 -6.64 19.14 2.32
CA ILE A 421 -6.38 19.55 0.93
C ILE A 421 -5.11 20.41 0.86
N VAL A 422 -4.99 21.43 1.72
CA VAL A 422 -3.81 22.31 1.75
C VAL A 422 -2.56 21.50 2.09
N GLY A 423 -2.60 20.66 3.11
CA GLY A 423 -1.47 19.82 3.52
C GLY A 423 -1.04 18.84 2.43
N VAL A 424 -1.99 18.16 1.80
CA VAL A 424 -1.72 17.23 0.69
C VAL A 424 -1.08 17.94 -0.50
N VAL A 425 -1.59 19.11 -0.89
CA VAL A 425 -1.01 19.88 -2.01
C VAL A 425 0.41 20.33 -1.68
N VAL A 426 0.65 20.83 -0.46
CA VAL A 426 1.99 21.23 -0.02
C VAL A 426 2.96 20.04 -0.04
N ALA A 427 2.57 18.91 0.54
CA ALA A 427 3.39 17.70 0.57
C ALA A 427 3.66 17.13 -0.82
N TYR A 428 2.66 17.18 -1.72
CA TYR A 428 2.82 16.76 -3.12
C TYR A 428 3.84 17.62 -3.86
N ILE A 429 3.73 18.95 -3.79
CA ILE A 429 4.68 19.88 -4.41
C ILE A 429 6.08 19.68 -3.84
N ALA A 430 6.20 19.56 -2.52
CA ALA A 430 7.47 19.29 -1.85
C ALA A 430 8.10 17.98 -2.34
N THR A 431 7.31 16.90 -2.42
CA THR A 431 7.77 15.60 -2.91
C THR A 431 8.28 15.67 -4.36
N LEU A 432 7.59 16.40 -5.23
CA LEU A 432 8.04 16.64 -6.60
C LEU A 432 9.35 17.44 -6.65
N ALA A 433 9.48 18.46 -5.80
CA ALA A 433 10.69 19.27 -5.72
C ALA A 433 11.91 18.46 -5.23
N LEU A 434 11.72 17.62 -4.22
CA LEU A 434 12.77 16.78 -3.64
C LEU A 434 13.23 15.64 -4.57
N THR A 435 12.34 15.16 -5.45
CA THR A 435 12.63 13.98 -6.31
C THR A 435 13.13 14.33 -7.71
N ARG A 436 13.43 15.60 -8.02
CA ARG A 436 13.95 15.98 -9.34
C ARG A 436 15.26 15.22 -9.65
N PRO A 437 15.38 14.54 -10.81
CA PRO A 437 16.65 13.97 -11.26
C PRO A 437 17.70 15.07 -11.31
N THR A 438 18.87 14.81 -10.73
CA THR A 438 19.99 15.74 -10.87
C THR A 438 20.46 15.66 -12.34
N PRO A 439 20.78 16.77 -13.04
CA PRO A 439 21.17 16.78 -14.47
C PRO A 439 22.44 15.99 -14.86
N ARG A 440 22.93 15.10 -14.01
CA ARG A 440 24.17 14.31 -14.23
C ARG A 440 23.93 12.86 -14.62
N ASP A 441 22.68 12.41 -14.72
CA ASP A 441 22.33 11.03 -15.08
C ASP A 441 21.90 10.88 -16.56
N ASP A 442 22.28 11.80 -17.46
CA ASP A 442 22.12 11.58 -18.90
C ASP A 442 23.19 10.61 -19.43
N PRO A 443 22.84 9.46 -20.03
CA PRO A 443 23.78 8.55 -20.67
C PRO A 443 24.31 9.06 -22.03
N GLU A 444 24.20 10.36 -22.33
CA GLU A 444 24.44 10.91 -23.67
C GLU A 444 25.86 11.45 -23.92
N THR A 445 26.85 11.10 -23.08
CA THR A 445 28.27 11.50 -23.27
C THR A 445 29.24 10.34 -23.51
N THR A 446 28.78 9.23 -24.11
CA THR A 446 29.69 8.18 -24.65
C THR A 446 29.42 7.81 -26.11
N ARG A 447 28.67 8.62 -26.86
CA ARG A 447 28.61 8.54 -28.33
C ARG A 447 29.10 9.83 -28.95
N GLY A 448 30.38 10.09 -28.82
CA GLY A 448 31.02 11.27 -29.38
C GLY A 448 32.54 11.13 -29.36
N GLY A 449 33.05 10.10 -30.05
CA GLY A 449 34.49 9.92 -30.21
C GLY A 449 34.82 8.68 -31.03
N LEU A 450 35.42 8.94 -32.20
CA LEU A 450 36.10 7.99 -33.10
C LEU A 450 35.25 7.35 -34.22
N VAL A 451 34.89 8.18 -35.21
CA VAL A 451 35.17 7.87 -36.62
C VAL A 451 35.73 9.15 -37.27
N ALA A 452 37.04 9.21 -37.47
CA ALA A 452 37.71 9.92 -38.57
C ALA A 452 39.20 9.57 -38.57
N GLU A 453 39.65 9.17 -39.77
CA GLU A 453 40.99 8.77 -40.25
C GLU A 453 41.51 7.37 -39.91
#